data_AF-G0W6Z8-F1
#
_entry.id   AF-G0W6Z8-F1
#
_cell.length_a   1.000
_cell.length_b   1.000
_cell.length_c   1.000
_cell.angle_alpha   90.00
_cell.angle_beta   90.00
_cell.angle_gamma   90.00
#
_symmetry.space_group_name_H-M   'P 1'
#
loop_
_entity.id
_entity.type
_entity.pdbx_description
1 polymer ?
#
loop_
_entity_poly.entity_id
_entity_poly.type
_entity_poly.pdbx_seq_one_letter_code
_entity_poly.pdbx_strand_id
1 'polypeptide(L)'
;MISCVSTQDRTKWLTMILITTIFLLFQYLTRSIDPRGFSPIRIPNTNTEDHDAVLKVRAFNNKHASLKIPFLDPINTYWHLGGSIQVRNTESVTFVADVAYERNDDDDVSDDWDFGRIISNGIGDNLIDDFETIFQFKTSLFDSAKKRDDKGINGVSFVISAENKFMTMKQNVQSSYGKQQYLLNSGGVNFDNFEMMGFPNNLPGLAIVLSEQTLEGNEEKQIPCMDIFVNTDPKEDYFAGTESTSRKLNYDSPITLDIQSFDTENTIQLRVIYMESIDLLKLDICYESGGEDWINLFEGIIEKLPKNKKTNERYVGVSAVKSRQRNGNFKLLNIKTSEFHIDENNNNELIPKEQAKLFIERIYRMKLPSRSTFPNIQKNTENGAIISIIGKFLHLIWKWIEYISIIIIIYLVTVYVRVTKRHLRRKNRRKSVGLLPM
;
A
#
# COMPACT_ATOMS: atom_id res chain seq x y z
N MET A 1 -47.25 -60.32 49.45
CA MET A 1 -47.69 -59.56 48.27
C MET A 1 -46.52 -58.73 47.80
N ILE A 2 -45.83 -59.25 46.78
CA ILE A 2 -44.68 -58.61 46.14
C ILE A 2 -45.28 -57.59 45.18
N SER A 3 -45.31 -56.32 45.60
CA SER A 3 -45.85 -55.24 44.78
C SER A 3 -44.89 -54.99 43.62
N CYS A 4 -45.44 -55.23 42.43
CA CYS A 4 -44.87 -54.95 41.13
C CYS A 4 -44.49 -53.46 41.07
N VAL A 5 -43.21 -53.15 41.29
CA VAL A 5 -42.66 -51.81 41.02
C VAL A 5 -42.83 -51.57 39.53
N SER A 6 -43.66 -50.58 39.20
CA SER A 6 -44.04 -50.28 37.82
C SER A 6 -42.77 -50.06 36.99
N THR A 7 -42.77 -50.57 35.75
CA THR A 7 -41.70 -50.32 34.77
C THR A 7 -41.45 -48.81 34.55
N GLN A 8 -42.43 -47.97 34.90
CA GLN A 8 -42.37 -46.52 34.89
C GLN A 8 -41.50 -45.94 36.04
N ASP A 9 -41.46 -46.58 37.21
CA ASP A 9 -40.57 -46.14 38.30
C ASP A 9 -39.13 -46.56 38.03
N ARG A 10 -38.92 -47.71 37.38
CA ARG A 10 -37.58 -48.14 36.94
C ARG A 10 -36.97 -47.20 35.89
N THR A 11 -37.77 -46.68 34.97
CA THR A 11 -37.30 -45.72 33.94
C THR A 11 -37.02 -44.34 34.55
N LYS A 12 -37.78 -43.90 35.55
CA LYS A 12 -37.46 -42.68 36.33
C LYS A 12 -36.17 -42.83 37.14
N TRP A 13 -35.93 -43.99 37.73
CA TRP A 13 -34.68 -44.27 38.43
C TRP A 13 -33.48 -44.32 37.48
N LEU A 14 -33.63 -44.96 36.31
CA LEU A 14 -32.59 -45.01 35.30
C LEU A 14 -32.27 -43.63 34.71
N THR A 15 -33.29 -42.79 34.48
CA THR A 15 -33.07 -41.41 34.00
C THR A 15 -32.41 -40.54 35.06
N MET A 16 -32.76 -40.68 36.35
CA MET A 16 -32.05 -40.00 37.44
C MET A 16 -30.59 -40.43 37.56
N ILE A 17 -30.31 -41.73 37.42
CA ILE A 17 -28.93 -42.26 37.41
C ILE A 17 -28.16 -41.73 36.20
N LEU A 18 -28.79 -41.67 35.03
CA LEU A 18 -28.18 -41.12 33.81
C LEU A 18 -27.87 -39.62 33.95
N ILE A 19 -28.81 -38.83 34.47
CA ILE A 19 -28.62 -37.38 34.67
C ILE A 19 -27.51 -37.13 35.70
N THR A 20 -27.49 -37.89 36.79
CA THR A 20 -26.44 -37.75 37.81
C THR A 20 -25.08 -38.19 37.32
N THR A 21 -24.99 -39.25 36.51
CA THR A 21 -23.72 -39.65 35.88
C THR A 21 -23.23 -38.64 34.85
N ILE A 22 -24.12 -38.08 34.01
CA ILE A 22 -23.77 -37.00 33.09
C ILE A 22 -23.30 -35.75 33.86
N PHE A 23 -23.97 -35.40 34.96
CA PHE A 23 -23.60 -34.26 35.80
C PHE A 23 -22.24 -34.46 36.49
N LEU A 24 -21.96 -35.67 36.97
CA LEU A 24 -20.65 -36.02 37.55
C LEU A 24 -19.54 -36.06 36.48
N LEU A 25 -19.85 -36.53 35.28
CA LEU A 25 -18.91 -36.51 34.14
C LEU A 25 -18.62 -35.07 33.71
N PHE A 26 -19.64 -34.21 33.68
CA PHE A 26 -19.51 -32.78 33.42
C PHE A 26 -18.68 -32.09 34.50
N GLN A 27 -18.94 -32.35 35.79
CA GLN A 27 -18.10 -31.83 36.87
C GLN A 27 -16.66 -32.36 36.80
N TYR A 28 -16.44 -33.61 36.42
CA TYR A 28 -15.10 -34.17 36.28
C TYR A 28 -14.34 -33.52 35.12
N LEU A 29 -14.98 -33.36 33.96
CA LEU A 29 -14.42 -32.71 32.77
C LEU A 29 -14.20 -31.20 32.97
N THR A 30 -15.07 -30.53 33.72
CA THR A 30 -14.90 -29.10 34.05
C THR A 30 -13.94 -28.86 35.21
N ARG A 31 -13.60 -29.89 35.99
CA ARG A 31 -12.61 -29.83 37.07
C ARG A 31 -11.18 -30.16 36.61
N SER A 32 -11.00 -30.77 35.43
CA SER A 32 -9.69 -30.84 34.75
C SER A 32 -9.37 -29.58 33.94
N ILE A 33 -10.35 -28.67 33.79
CA ILE A 33 -10.14 -27.29 33.38
C ILE A 33 -10.07 -26.47 34.66
N ASP A 34 -8.85 -26.20 35.11
CA ASP A 34 -8.58 -25.32 36.24
C ASP A 34 -9.38 -24.01 36.13
N PRO A 35 -10.28 -23.67 37.08
CA PRO A 35 -10.81 -22.30 37.19
C PRO A 35 -9.77 -21.35 37.81
N ARG A 36 -8.49 -21.77 37.87
CA ARG A 36 -7.35 -20.95 38.26
C ARG A 36 -6.18 -21.15 37.31
N GLY A 37 -6.44 -20.96 36.02
CA GLY A 37 -5.41 -20.55 35.05
C GLY A 37 -4.90 -19.12 35.26
N PHE A 38 -5.45 -18.37 36.22
CA PHE A 38 -4.78 -17.21 36.81
C PHE A 38 -3.90 -17.67 37.98
N SER A 39 -2.70 -18.13 37.65
CA SER A 39 -1.59 -17.79 38.53
C SER A 39 -1.58 -16.25 38.59
N PRO A 40 -1.64 -15.58 39.76
CA PRO A 40 -1.03 -14.27 39.80
C PRO A 40 0.41 -14.55 39.36
N ILE A 41 0.78 -14.03 38.20
CA ILE A 41 2.19 -13.84 37.89
C ILE A 41 2.72 -13.20 39.16
N ARG A 42 3.57 -13.92 39.89
CA ARG A 42 4.47 -13.31 40.85
C ARG A 42 5.30 -12.40 39.96
N ILE A 43 4.79 -11.18 39.78
CA ILE A 43 5.55 -10.07 39.26
C ILE A 43 6.78 -10.13 40.16
N PRO A 44 7.98 -10.44 39.63
CA PRO A 44 9.16 -10.21 40.43
C PRO A 44 8.99 -8.78 40.91
N ASN A 45 9.01 -8.56 42.24
CA ASN A 45 8.97 -7.23 42.84
C ASN A 45 10.08 -6.43 42.16
N THR A 46 9.69 -5.79 41.07
CA THR A 46 10.39 -4.75 40.38
C THR A 46 9.92 -3.58 41.19
N ASN A 47 10.69 -3.34 42.24
CA ASN A 47 10.87 -1.99 42.72
C ASN A 47 11.33 -1.17 41.51
N THR A 48 10.36 -0.69 40.75
CA THR A 48 10.44 0.36 39.72
C THR A 48 9.09 1.04 39.87
N GLU A 49 8.91 1.86 40.90
CA GLU A 49 9.00 3.31 40.75
C GLU A 49 8.28 3.80 39.48
N ASP A 50 7.20 4.56 39.73
CA ASP A 50 6.52 5.50 38.83
C ASP A 50 5.39 5.00 37.90
N HIS A 51 4.23 4.67 38.50
CA HIS A 51 2.95 4.51 37.78
C HIS A 51 2.10 5.79 37.65
N ASP A 52 2.63 6.95 38.03
CA ASP A 52 1.99 8.27 37.81
C ASP A 52 2.80 9.13 36.83
N ALA A 53 3.32 8.53 35.75
CA ALA A 53 3.91 9.30 34.66
C ALA A 53 2.84 10.20 34.03
N VAL A 54 2.80 11.47 34.45
CA VAL A 54 1.90 12.50 33.91
C VAL A 54 2.18 12.64 32.43
N LEU A 55 1.15 12.46 31.59
CA LEU A 55 1.24 12.69 30.15
C LEU A 55 1.51 14.18 29.91
N LYS A 56 2.68 14.50 29.36
CA LYS A 56 3.07 15.89 29.05
C LYS A 56 2.78 16.27 27.61
N VAL A 57 2.76 15.30 26.70
CA VAL A 57 2.56 15.51 25.26
C VAL A 57 1.15 16.01 24.97
N ARG A 58 1.05 17.03 24.11
CA ARG A 58 -0.20 17.62 23.64
C ARG A 58 -0.17 17.78 22.13
N ALA A 59 -1.36 17.79 21.53
CA ALA A 59 -1.54 18.06 20.11
C ALA A 59 -1.76 19.56 19.90
N PHE A 60 -0.96 20.17 19.02
CA PHE A 60 -1.01 21.58 18.64
C PHE A 60 -1.36 21.68 17.16
N ASN A 61 -2.34 22.52 16.82
CA ASN A 61 -2.79 22.65 15.44
C ASN A 61 -1.78 23.44 14.60
N ASN A 62 -1.13 22.81 13.63
CA ASN A 62 -0.28 23.49 12.65
C ASN A 62 -1.15 24.17 11.58
N LYS A 63 -1.22 25.51 11.64
CA LYS A 63 -2.02 26.31 10.68
C LYS A 63 -1.40 26.37 9.28
N HIS A 64 -0.09 26.17 9.15
CA HIS A 64 0.65 26.29 7.90
C HIS A 64 0.54 25.02 7.05
N ALA A 65 0.46 23.84 7.70
CA ALA A 65 0.18 22.55 7.06
C ALA A 65 -1.31 22.16 7.06
N SER A 66 -2.19 23.02 7.60
CA SER A 66 -3.65 22.81 7.57
C SER A 66 -4.31 23.64 6.47
N LEU A 67 -5.40 23.11 5.91
CA LEU A 67 -6.25 23.78 4.92
C LEU A 67 -7.71 23.62 5.30
N LYS A 68 -8.34 24.72 5.75
CA LYS A 68 -9.75 24.76 6.14
C LYS A 68 -10.46 25.96 5.53
N ILE A 69 -11.79 25.91 5.53
CA ILE A 69 -12.64 27.04 5.14
C ILE A 69 -12.39 28.23 6.09
N PRO A 70 -12.26 29.47 5.59
CA PRO A 70 -12.20 29.85 4.17
C PRO A 70 -10.85 29.50 3.50
N PHE A 71 -10.90 29.00 2.27
CA PHE A 71 -9.73 28.44 1.60
C PHE A 71 -8.79 29.43 0.90
N LEU A 72 -9.26 30.57 0.42
CA LEU A 72 -8.47 31.43 -0.46
C LEU A 72 -7.22 31.99 0.21
N ASP A 73 -7.33 32.48 1.45
CA ASP A 73 -6.17 33.05 2.15
C ASP A 73 -5.11 31.98 2.49
N PRO A 74 -5.48 30.82 3.07
CA PRO A 74 -4.53 29.73 3.28
C PRO A 74 -3.92 29.25 1.97
N ILE A 75 -4.71 29.05 0.91
CA ILE A 75 -4.21 28.54 -0.37
C ILE A 75 -3.18 29.49 -0.97
N ASN A 76 -3.49 30.78 -1.00
CA ASN A 76 -2.60 31.79 -1.59
C ASN A 76 -1.27 31.91 -0.82
N THR A 77 -1.30 31.63 0.48
CA THR A 77 -0.14 31.83 1.36
C THR A 77 0.70 30.56 1.54
N TYR A 78 0.08 29.40 1.75
CA TYR A 78 0.75 28.19 2.25
C TYR A 78 0.67 26.98 1.31
N TRP A 79 -0.01 27.08 0.17
CA TRP A 79 -0.25 25.92 -0.70
C TRP A 79 0.11 26.19 -2.16
N HIS A 80 0.55 25.14 -2.85
CA HIS A 80 0.66 25.11 -4.30
C HIS A 80 -0.53 24.34 -4.89
N LEU A 81 -1.13 24.90 -5.95
CA LEU A 81 -2.17 24.25 -6.74
C LEU A 81 -1.62 23.82 -8.10
N GLY A 82 -2.11 22.70 -8.61
CA GLY A 82 -1.79 22.22 -9.95
C GLY A 82 -2.95 21.43 -10.56
N GLY A 83 -3.01 21.39 -11.90
CA GLY A 83 -4.09 20.73 -12.62
C GLY A 83 -5.37 21.56 -12.68
N SER A 84 -6.52 20.90 -12.83
CA SER A 84 -7.83 21.49 -13.11
C SER A 84 -8.64 21.83 -11.84
N ILE A 85 -7.97 22.29 -10.79
CA ILE A 85 -8.60 22.55 -9.48
C ILE A 85 -9.58 23.73 -9.55
N GLN A 86 -10.74 23.56 -8.92
CA GLN A 86 -11.72 24.62 -8.68
C GLN A 86 -11.88 24.85 -7.18
N VAL A 87 -11.53 26.06 -6.72
CA VAL A 87 -11.64 26.45 -5.31
C VAL A 87 -12.95 27.19 -5.08
N ARG A 88 -13.86 26.61 -4.29
CA ARG A 88 -15.02 27.32 -3.75
C ARG A 88 -14.73 27.70 -2.31
N ASN A 89 -14.38 28.98 -2.10
CA ASN A 89 -13.81 29.49 -0.85
C ASN A 89 -14.56 29.04 0.44
N THR A 90 -15.88 28.96 0.37
CA THR A 90 -16.77 28.66 1.50
C THR A 90 -17.30 27.22 1.54
N GLU A 91 -16.95 26.38 0.56
CA GLU A 91 -17.54 25.05 0.40
C GLU A 91 -16.49 23.94 0.36
N SER A 92 -15.71 23.88 -0.72
CA SER A 92 -14.78 22.78 -0.99
C SER A 92 -13.78 23.13 -2.09
N VAL A 93 -12.70 22.36 -2.15
CA VAL A 93 -11.75 22.37 -3.27
C VAL A 93 -12.04 21.14 -4.13
N THR A 94 -12.50 21.35 -5.37
CA THR A 94 -12.80 20.28 -6.31
C THR A 94 -11.58 20.01 -7.18
N PHE A 95 -11.11 18.76 -7.20
CA PHE A 95 -9.90 18.34 -7.92
C PHE A 95 -10.23 17.84 -9.32
N VAL A 96 -11.30 17.05 -9.42
CA VAL A 96 -11.87 16.54 -10.66
C VAL A 96 -13.39 16.68 -10.57
N ALA A 97 -13.99 17.19 -11.64
CA ALA A 97 -15.43 17.48 -11.70
C ALA A 97 -16.23 16.28 -12.22
N ASP A 98 -17.50 16.21 -11.83
CA ASP A 98 -18.44 15.17 -12.27
C ASP A 98 -18.97 15.46 -13.68
N VAL A 99 -18.07 15.46 -14.64
CA VAL A 99 -18.36 15.65 -16.06
C VAL A 99 -17.58 14.62 -16.84
N ALA A 100 -18.27 13.77 -17.60
CA ALA A 100 -17.69 12.95 -18.65
C ALA A 100 -17.71 13.71 -19.97
N TYR A 101 -16.60 13.68 -20.70
CA TYR A 101 -16.51 14.22 -22.05
C TYR A 101 -16.75 13.11 -23.06
N GLU A 102 -17.59 13.39 -24.06
CA GLU A 102 -17.76 12.49 -25.19
C GLU A 102 -16.48 12.49 -26.04
N ARG A 103 -16.01 11.30 -26.39
CA ARG A 103 -14.82 11.13 -27.23
C ARG A 103 -15.18 11.45 -28.68
N ASN A 104 -14.48 12.38 -29.30
CA ASN A 104 -14.49 12.50 -30.75
C ASN A 104 -13.47 11.53 -31.34
N ASP A 105 -13.82 10.82 -32.42
CA ASP A 105 -12.97 9.81 -33.05
C ASP A 105 -11.65 10.37 -33.63
N ASP A 106 -11.51 11.69 -33.72
CA ASP A 106 -10.34 12.40 -34.27
C ASP A 106 -9.39 12.99 -33.21
N ASP A 107 -9.67 12.86 -31.91
CA ASP A 107 -8.83 13.43 -30.85
C ASP A 107 -7.65 12.51 -30.48
N ASP A 108 -6.44 13.07 -30.57
CA ASP A 108 -5.16 12.41 -30.29
C ASP A 108 -5.11 11.86 -28.85
N VAL A 109 -4.67 10.61 -28.71
CA VAL A 109 -4.87 9.72 -27.54
C VAL A 109 -4.07 10.12 -26.28
N SER A 110 -3.28 11.20 -26.31
CA SER A 110 -2.18 11.38 -25.34
C SER A 110 -2.55 12.00 -23.99
N ASP A 111 -3.71 12.65 -23.83
CA ASP A 111 -4.07 13.36 -22.57
C ASP A 111 -5.53 13.11 -22.15
N ASP A 112 -5.93 11.85 -21.97
CA ASP A 112 -7.33 11.47 -21.68
C ASP A 112 -7.71 11.52 -20.18
N TRP A 113 -6.93 12.22 -19.36
CA TRP A 113 -7.12 12.26 -17.90
C TRP A 113 -7.24 13.69 -17.40
N ASP A 114 -8.22 13.90 -16.52
CA ASP A 114 -8.32 15.11 -15.71
C ASP A 114 -7.68 14.86 -14.35
N PHE A 115 -6.88 15.81 -13.88
CA PHE A 115 -6.24 15.71 -12.58
C PHE A 115 -6.21 17.06 -11.87
N GLY A 116 -6.22 16.98 -10.54
CA GLY A 116 -5.96 18.11 -9.66
C GLY A 116 -4.98 17.67 -8.58
N ARG A 117 -4.15 18.59 -8.09
CA ARG A 117 -3.26 18.35 -6.94
C ARG A 117 -2.99 19.60 -6.13
N ILE A 118 -2.86 19.42 -4.82
CA ILE A 118 -2.41 20.45 -3.89
C ILE A 118 -1.31 19.90 -3.00
N ILE A 119 -0.37 20.75 -2.62
CA ILE A 119 0.68 20.41 -1.65
C ILE A 119 1.13 21.66 -0.90
N SER A 120 1.50 21.54 0.38
CA SER A 120 2.01 22.68 1.14
C SER A 120 3.30 23.22 0.52
N ASN A 121 3.49 24.54 0.55
CA ASN A 121 4.55 25.22 -0.19
C ASN A 121 5.86 25.43 0.59
N GLY A 122 5.90 25.05 1.87
CA GLY A 122 7.07 25.25 2.73
C GLY A 122 7.15 26.63 3.39
N ILE A 123 6.15 27.49 3.23
CA ILE A 123 6.06 28.75 3.97
C ILE A 123 5.46 28.45 5.36
N GLY A 124 6.07 28.98 6.41
CA GLY A 124 5.66 28.75 7.79
C GLY A 124 6.33 27.51 8.38
N ASP A 125 5.56 26.70 9.10
CA ASP A 125 6.05 25.53 9.82
C ASP A 125 5.69 24.25 9.06
N ASN A 126 6.71 23.59 8.51
CA ASN A 126 6.59 22.29 7.84
C ASN A 126 7.59 21.28 8.44
N LEU A 127 8.12 21.54 9.64
CA LEU A 127 9.01 20.64 10.37
C LEU A 127 8.18 19.61 11.15
N ILE A 128 7.38 18.83 10.42
CA ILE A 128 6.41 17.90 11.01
C ILE A 128 7.04 16.51 11.25
N ASP A 129 7.43 16.23 12.50
CA ASP A 129 8.12 15.00 12.90
C ASP A 129 7.22 14.00 13.62
N ASP A 130 6.49 14.46 14.64
CA ASP A 130 5.46 13.70 15.34
C ASP A 130 4.12 14.42 15.10
N PHE A 131 3.23 13.84 14.28
CA PHE A 131 2.03 14.54 13.84
C PHE A 131 0.85 13.60 13.55
N GLU A 132 -0.33 14.23 13.50
CA GLU A 132 -1.58 13.69 12.96
C GLU A 132 -2.07 14.60 11.84
N THR A 133 -2.37 14.03 10.68
CA THR A 133 -3.06 14.74 9.58
C THR A 133 -4.37 14.04 9.27
N ILE A 134 -5.47 14.80 9.27
CA ILE A 134 -6.81 14.33 8.93
C ILE A 134 -7.23 14.98 7.62
N PHE A 135 -7.42 14.17 6.60
CA PHE A 135 -7.97 14.55 5.30
C PHE A 135 -9.47 14.29 5.32
N GLN A 136 -10.27 15.35 5.17
CA GLN A 136 -11.73 15.25 5.08
C GLN A 136 -12.14 15.50 3.63
N PHE A 137 -12.80 14.53 3.01
CA PHE A 137 -13.13 14.57 1.58
C PHE A 137 -14.45 13.88 1.26
N LYS A 138 -14.94 14.12 0.04
CA LYS A 138 -16.08 13.47 -0.59
C LYS A 138 -15.65 13.00 -1.96
N THR A 139 -16.06 11.80 -2.37
CA THR A 139 -15.69 11.28 -3.69
C THR A 139 -16.73 10.31 -4.20
N SER A 140 -16.98 10.37 -5.51
CA SER A 140 -17.76 9.38 -6.27
C SER A 140 -16.94 8.71 -7.36
N LEU A 141 -15.61 8.82 -7.28
CA LEU A 141 -14.70 8.18 -8.24
C LEU A 141 -14.88 6.66 -8.25
N PHE A 142 -15.28 6.05 -7.13
CA PHE A 142 -15.31 4.60 -6.92
C PHE A 142 -16.72 4.00 -6.95
N ASP A 143 -17.71 4.72 -7.50
CA ASP A 143 -19.11 4.30 -7.51
C ASP A 143 -19.30 2.97 -8.28
N SER A 144 -19.78 1.95 -7.55
CA SER A 144 -19.96 0.57 -8.04
C SER A 144 -20.97 0.42 -9.17
N ALA A 145 -21.85 1.41 -9.38
CA ALA A 145 -22.93 1.30 -10.35
C ALA A 145 -22.49 1.49 -11.82
N LYS A 146 -21.26 1.98 -12.07
CA LYS A 146 -20.79 2.34 -13.41
C LYS A 146 -19.83 1.28 -13.95
N LYS A 147 -20.15 0.72 -15.12
CA LYS A 147 -19.45 -0.42 -15.75
C LYS A 147 -17.92 -0.24 -15.78
N ARG A 148 -17.22 -1.35 -15.49
CA ARG A 148 -15.75 -1.51 -15.44
C ARG A 148 -15.07 -1.61 -16.82
N ASP A 149 -15.81 -1.41 -17.92
CA ASP A 149 -15.34 -1.73 -19.27
C ASP A 149 -14.32 -0.71 -19.84
N ASP A 150 -13.95 0.32 -19.08
CA ASP A 150 -13.10 1.40 -19.58
C ASP A 150 -11.73 1.42 -18.88
N LYS A 151 -10.66 1.45 -19.68
CA LYS A 151 -9.24 1.29 -19.26
C LYS A 151 -8.65 2.54 -18.56
N GLY A 152 -9.50 3.40 -18.02
CA GLY A 152 -9.10 4.65 -17.39
C GLY A 152 -8.51 4.46 -15.99
N ILE A 153 -7.49 5.24 -15.65
CA ILE A 153 -6.96 5.30 -14.28
C ILE A 153 -7.81 6.30 -13.49
N ASN A 154 -8.46 5.81 -12.43
CA ASN A 154 -9.16 6.62 -11.45
C ASN A 154 -8.51 6.38 -10.08
N GLY A 155 -8.23 7.46 -9.36
CA GLY A 155 -7.68 7.32 -8.02
C GLY A 155 -7.34 8.63 -7.34
N VAL A 156 -6.95 8.50 -6.08
CA VAL A 156 -6.59 9.59 -5.19
C VAL A 156 -5.27 9.23 -4.53
N SER A 157 -4.36 10.19 -4.38
CA SER A 157 -3.16 10.02 -3.59
C SER A 157 -3.11 11.07 -2.48
N PHE A 158 -2.86 10.61 -1.25
CA PHE A 158 -2.51 11.45 -0.11
C PHE A 158 -1.03 11.29 0.16
N VAL A 159 -0.29 12.39 0.22
CA VAL A 159 1.18 12.35 0.30
C VAL A 159 1.70 13.18 1.47
N ILE A 160 2.81 12.70 2.02
CA ILE A 160 3.66 13.44 2.96
C ILE A 160 5.07 13.34 2.42
N SER A 161 5.52 14.38 1.72
CA SER A 161 6.70 14.33 0.85
C SER A 161 7.84 15.21 1.32
N ALA A 162 9.07 14.81 1.01
CA ALA A 162 10.28 15.62 1.18
C ALA A 162 10.49 16.68 0.08
N GLU A 163 9.67 16.71 -0.98
CA GLU A 163 9.86 17.60 -2.14
C GLU A 163 8.51 18.18 -2.61
N ASN A 164 8.49 19.46 -2.98
CA ASN A 164 7.31 20.16 -3.49
C ASN A 164 7.61 21.08 -4.68
N LYS A 165 8.89 21.31 -5.01
CA LYS A 165 9.31 22.29 -6.03
C LYS A 165 8.89 21.89 -7.43
N PHE A 166 8.63 20.59 -7.68
CA PHE A 166 8.05 20.09 -8.93
C PHE A 166 6.79 20.86 -9.35
N MET A 167 6.03 21.41 -8.39
CA MET A 167 4.84 22.21 -8.65
C MET A 167 5.13 23.48 -9.47
N THR A 168 6.29 24.10 -9.24
CA THR A 168 6.70 25.35 -9.89
C THR A 168 7.52 25.12 -11.16
N MET A 169 8.11 23.93 -11.31
CA MET A 169 9.06 23.63 -12.40
C MET A 169 8.41 23.62 -13.78
N LYS A 170 7.17 23.13 -13.91
CA LYS A 170 6.47 23.11 -15.21
C LYS A 170 6.27 24.51 -15.79
N GLN A 171 6.12 25.52 -14.94
CA GLN A 171 5.95 26.92 -15.36
C GLN A 171 7.30 27.63 -15.57
N ASN A 172 8.29 27.36 -14.71
CA ASN A 172 9.54 28.11 -14.68
C ASN A 172 10.67 27.49 -15.51
N VAL A 173 10.57 26.21 -15.88
CA VAL A 173 11.68 25.45 -16.46
C VAL A 173 11.24 24.66 -17.69
N GLN A 174 11.30 25.31 -18.85
CA GLN A 174 10.98 24.68 -20.14
C GLN A 174 12.20 24.08 -20.85
N SER A 175 13.42 24.49 -20.47
CA SER A 175 14.66 24.02 -21.13
C SER A 175 15.07 22.63 -20.65
N SER A 176 15.60 21.80 -21.55
CA SER A 176 16.16 20.47 -21.24
C SER A 176 17.26 20.55 -20.18
N TYR A 177 18.10 21.59 -20.22
CA TYR A 177 19.12 21.85 -19.21
C TYR A 177 18.51 22.06 -17.81
N GLY A 178 17.47 22.89 -17.72
CA GLY A 178 16.82 23.15 -16.46
C GLY A 178 16.10 21.90 -15.90
N LYS A 179 15.51 21.07 -16.76
CA LYS A 179 14.96 19.77 -16.35
C LYS A 179 16.03 18.88 -15.72
N GLN A 180 17.19 18.78 -16.38
CA GLN A 180 18.32 17.99 -15.88
C GLN A 180 18.87 18.55 -14.56
N GLN A 181 18.98 19.88 -14.43
CA GLN A 181 19.41 20.51 -13.18
C GLN A 181 18.42 20.25 -12.04
N TYR A 182 17.12 20.34 -12.30
CA TYR A 182 16.12 19.99 -11.32
C TYR A 182 16.27 18.53 -10.87
N LEU A 183 16.36 17.59 -11.82
CA LEU A 183 16.52 16.16 -11.53
C LEU A 183 17.74 15.89 -10.63
N LEU A 184 18.87 16.56 -10.89
CA LEU A 184 20.07 16.45 -10.07
C LEU A 184 19.86 17.04 -8.65
N ASN A 185 19.18 18.18 -8.54
CA ASN A 185 18.98 18.88 -7.27
C ASN A 185 17.90 18.28 -6.38
N SER A 186 16.84 17.71 -6.98
CA SER A 186 15.75 17.01 -6.28
C SER A 186 16.16 15.59 -5.87
N GLY A 187 17.35 15.15 -6.29
CA GLY A 187 17.85 13.81 -6.02
C GLY A 187 17.23 12.73 -6.90
N GLY A 188 16.52 13.08 -7.99
CA GLY A 188 15.97 12.12 -8.95
C GLY A 188 14.49 12.29 -9.27
N VAL A 189 13.77 13.24 -8.64
CA VAL A 189 12.32 13.40 -8.83
C VAL A 189 11.99 13.75 -10.27
N ASN A 190 11.15 12.92 -10.91
CA ASN A 190 10.68 13.11 -12.26
C ASN A 190 9.36 13.90 -12.27
N PHE A 191 9.46 15.21 -12.43
CA PHE A 191 8.30 16.10 -12.36
C PHE A 191 7.36 16.03 -13.57
N ASP A 192 7.72 15.30 -14.64
CA ASP A 192 6.90 15.18 -15.85
C ASP A 192 6.04 13.90 -15.86
N ASN A 193 6.32 12.92 -14.99
CA ASN A 193 5.55 11.67 -14.91
C ASN A 193 4.59 11.73 -13.70
N PHE A 194 3.28 11.80 -13.96
CA PHE A 194 2.24 11.92 -12.93
C PHE A 194 1.44 10.63 -12.64
N GLU A 195 2.02 9.46 -12.92
CA GLU A 195 1.36 8.15 -12.78
C GLU A 195 0.92 7.82 -11.33
N MET A 196 1.47 8.50 -10.31
CA MET A 196 1.00 8.39 -8.92
C MET A 196 -0.21 9.29 -8.69
N MET A 197 -1.31 8.99 -9.37
CA MET A 197 -2.62 9.66 -9.26
C MET A 197 -2.51 11.19 -9.27
N GLY A 198 -1.64 11.76 -10.11
CA GLY A 198 -1.48 13.19 -10.31
C GLY A 198 -0.20 13.77 -9.69
N PHE A 199 0.50 13.04 -8.83
CA PHE A 199 1.84 13.39 -8.34
C PHE A 199 2.96 12.68 -9.10
N PRO A 200 4.20 13.22 -9.04
CA PRO A 200 5.38 12.53 -9.54
C PRO A 200 5.46 11.08 -9.08
N ASN A 201 5.68 10.16 -10.00
CA ASN A 201 5.66 8.72 -9.71
C ASN A 201 6.75 8.25 -8.73
N ASN A 202 7.83 9.01 -8.61
CA ASN A 202 8.98 8.75 -7.76
C ASN A 202 9.14 9.81 -6.65
N LEU A 203 8.01 10.36 -6.18
CA LEU A 203 8.02 11.38 -5.14
C LEU A 203 8.51 10.79 -3.80
N PRO A 204 9.57 11.32 -3.17
CA PRO A 204 10.09 10.80 -1.91
C PRO A 204 9.14 11.15 -0.76
N GLY A 205 8.84 10.16 0.08
CA GLY A 205 7.90 10.34 1.18
C GLY A 205 6.98 9.15 1.41
N LEU A 206 5.90 9.41 2.15
CA LEU A 206 4.76 8.52 2.29
C LEU A 206 3.72 8.85 1.21
N ALA A 207 3.25 7.83 0.51
CA ALA A 207 2.12 7.94 -0.42
C ALA A 207 1.05 6.91 -0.04
N ILE A 208 -0.17 7.37 0.18
CA ILE A 208 -1.35 6.56 0.41
C ILE A 208 -2.21 6.68 -0.83
N VAL A 209 -2.33 5.59 -1.59
CA VAL A 209 -2.98 5.57 -2.91
C VAL A 209 -4.30 4.81 -2.80
N LEU A 210 -5.40 5.51 -3.06
CA LEU A 210 -6.72 4.93 -3.27
C LEU A 210 -6.94 4.74 -4.76
N SER A 211 -7.25 3.52 -5.19
CA SER A 211 -7.40 3.23 -6.62
C SER A 211 -8.42 2.13 -6.91
N GLU A 212 -8.90 2.11 -8.14
CA GLU A 212 -9.77 1.05 -8.66
C GLU A 212 -9.02 -0.22 -9.08
N GLN A 213 -7.69 -0.20 -9.11
CA GLN A 213 -6.87 -1.31 -9.57
C GLN A 213 -5.85 -1.66 -8.49
N THR A 214 -5.79 -2.93 -8.10
CA THR A 214 -4.68 -3.39 -7.26
C THR A 214 -3.43 -3.60 -8.13
N LEU A 215 -2.25 -3.33 -7.58
CA LEU A 215 -0.96 -3.63 -8.23
C LEU A 215 -0.85 -5.10 -8.71
N GLU A 216 -1.54 -6.03 -8.04
CA GLU A 216 -1.47 -7.47 -8.34
C GLU A 216 -2.40 -7.90 -9.47
N GLY A 217 -3.19 -7.01 -10.08
CA GLY A 217 -4.10 -7.35 -11.17
C GLY A 217 -5.19 -8.37 -10.81
N ASN A 218 -5.39 -8.65 -9.51
CA ASN A 218 -6.39 -9.62 -9.05
C ASN A 218 -7.79 -8.97 -9.07
N GLU A 219 -8.58 -9.32 -10.09
CA GLU A 219 -9.93 -8.80 -10.33
C GLU A 219 -10.98 -9.19 -9.26
N GLU A 220 -10.65 -10.13 -8.38
CA GLU A 220 -11.55 -10.63 -7.33
C GLU A 220 -11.63 -9.74 -6.07
N LYS A 221 -10.79 -8.71 -5.95
CA LYS A 221 -10.75 -7.85 -4.75
C LYS A 221 -11.78 -6.70 -4.84
N GLN A 222 -12.40 -6.36 -3.71
CA GLN A 222 -13.33 -5.22 -3.60
C GLN A 222 -12.60 -3.90 -3.88
N ILE A 223 -13.24 -3.04 -4.69
CA ILE A 223 -12.77 -1.72 -5.13
C ILE A 223 -13.60 -0.66 -4.40
N PRO A 224 -13.03 0.34 -3.72
CA PRO A 224 -11.64 0.78 -3.83
C PRO A 224 -10.67 0.03 -2.92
N CYS A 225 -9.43 -0.07 -3.41
CA CYS A 225 -8.31 -0.57 -2.64
C CYS A 225 -7.39 0.58 -2.21
N MET A 226 -6.80 0.44 -1.03
CA MET A 226 -5.78 1.34 -0.52
C MET A 226 -4.44 0.62 -0.44
N ASP A 227 -3.43 1.24 -1.04
CA ASP A 227 -2.04 0.84 -0.95
C ASP A 227 -1.17 1.95 -0.36
N ILE A 228 -0.19 1.55 0.44
CA ILE A 228 0.66 2.46 1.21
C ILE A 228 2.11 2.24 0.78
N PHE A 229 2.73 3.29 0.26
CA PHE A 229 4.10 3.27 -0.23
C PHE A 229 4.99 4.22 0.55
N VAL A 230 6.21 3.78 0.81
CA VAL A 230 7.29 4.65 1.26
C VAL A 230 8.37 4.65 0.19
N ASN A 231 8.60 5.82 -0.39
CA ASN A 231 9.67 6.06 -1.35
C ASN A 231 10.80 6.79 -0.63
N THR A 232 12.00 6.21 -0.65
CA THR A 232 13.18 6.75 0.03
C THR A 232 14.23 7.29 -0.92
N ASP A 233 14.36 6.70 -2.11
CA ASP A 233 15.29 7.14 -3.15
C ASP A 233 14.55 7.39 -4.47
N PRO A 234 14.30 8.66 -4.84
CA PRO A 234 13.62 9.02 -6.09
C PRO A 234 14.26 8.47 -7.37
N LYS A 235 15.54 8.05 -7.36
CA LYS A 235 16.17 7.46 -8.55
C LYS A 235 15.75 6.03 -8.83
N GLU A 236 15.51 5.28 -7.76
CA GLU A 236 15.30 3.83 -7.82
C GLU A 236 13.83 3.46 -7.52
N ASP A 237 13.21 4.20 -6.60
CA ASP A 237 11.85 3.97 -6.13
C ASP A 237 10.85 4.73 -7.01
N TYR A 238 9.91 4.03 -7.64
CA TYR A 238 8.79 4.63 -8.38
C TYR A 238 7.50 3.81 -8.22
N PHE A 239 6.37 4.42 -8.57
CA PHE A 239 5.03 3.82 -8.67
C PHE A 239 4.44 4.10 -10.05
N ALA A 240 4.24 3.07 -10.85
CA ALA A 240 3.69 3.14 -12.22
C ALA A 240 2.37 2.35 -12.31
N GLY A 241 1.34 2.79 -11.58
CA GLY A 241 -0.02 2.25 -11.65
C GLY A 241 -0.16 0.80 -11.17
N THR A 242 0.31 -0.16 -11.97
CA THR A 242 0.34 -1.60 -11.71
C THR A 242 1.72 -2.13 -11.30
N GLU A 243 2.78 -1.34 -11.49
CA GLU A 243 4.14 -1.69 -11.08
C GLU A 243 4.68 -0.72 -10.03
N SER A 244 5.50 -1.18 -9.11
CA SER A 244 6.15 -0.32 -8.12
C SER A 244 7.44 -0.95 -7.63
N THR A 245 8.53 -0.17 -7.64
CA THR A 245 9.76 -0.50 -6.91
C THR A 245 9.76 0.10 -5.51
N SER A 246 8.88 1.08 -5.25
CA SER A 246 8.70 1.69 -3.94
C SER A 246 8.29 0.66 -2.89
N ARG A 247 8.73 0.83 -1.65
CA ARG A 247 8.42 -0.08 -0.55
C ARG A 247 6.93 0.01 -0.19
N LYS A 248 6.15 -0.99 -0.59
CA LYS A 248 4.76 -1.17 -0.16
C LYS A 248 4.70 -1.71 1.28
N LEU A 249 3.96 -1.04 2.16
CA LEU A 249 3.85 -1.42 3.58
C LEU A 249 2.78 -2.48 3.84
N ASN A 250 1.73 -2.51 3.01
CA ASN A 250 0.63 -3.46 3.09
C ASN A 250 0.77 -4.57 2.03
N TYR A 251 1.95 -5.22 1.97
CA TYR A 251 2.26 -6.22 0.94
C TYR A 251 1.37 -7.48 1.05
N ASP A 252 1.12 -7.96 2.27
CA ASP A 252 0.45 -9.25 2.50
C ASP A 252 -1.04 -9.22 2.10
N SER A 253 -1.69 -8.07 2.24
CA SER A 253 -3.05 -7.86 1.78
C SER A 253 -3.33 -6.38 1.47
N PRO A 254 -3.91 -6.06 0.30
CA PRO A 254 -4.39 -4.72 0.04
C PRO A 254 -5.56 -4.41 0.99
N ILE A 255 -5.64 -3.15 1.42
CA ILE A 255 -6.66 -2.74 2.36
C ILE A 255 -7.94 -2.47 1.56
N THR A 256 -8.95 -3.31 1.78
CA THR A 256 -10.27 -3.17 1.16
C THR A 256 -11.10 -2.16 1.94
N LEU A 257 -11.67 -1.20 1.24
CA LEU A 257 -12.50 -0.16 1.85
C LEU A 257 -13.99 -0.41 1.57
N ASP A 258 -14.85 0.16 2.40
CA ASP A 258 -16.30 0.03 2.23
C ASP A 258 -16.77 0.91 1.07
N ILE A 259 -17.09 0.27 -0.04
CA ILE A 259 -17.48 0.92 -1.30
C ILE A 259 -18.76 1.75 -1.14
N GLN A 260 -19.70 1.27 -0.30
CA GLN A 260 -20.99 1.93 -0.11
C GLN A 260 -20.83 3.29 0.56
N SER A 261 -19.72 3.48 1.28
CA SER A 261 -19.40 4.73 1.94
C SER A 261 -18.82 5.80 0.98
N PHE A 262 -18.35 5.43 -0.22
CA PHE A 262 -17.83 6.35 -1.24
C PHE A 262 -18.93 6.93 -2.14
N ASP A 263 -19.90 7.58 -1.51
CA ASP A 263 -20.90 8.40 -2.19
C ASP A 263 -20.57 9.90 -2.03
N THR A 264 -20.98 10.72 -3.00
CA THR A 264 -20.90 12.18 -2.97
C THR A 264 -21.54 12.82 -1.75
N GLU A 265 -22.49 12.16 -1.10
CA GLU A 265 -23.17 12.70 0.07
C GLU A 265 -22.37 12.50 1.36
N ASN A 266 -21.64 11.39 1.46
CA ASN A 266 -20.90 11.00 2.65
C ASN A 266 -19.57 11.75 2.77
N THR A 267 -19.23 12.11 4.00
CA THR A 267 -17.95 12.76 4.29
C THR A 267 -17.03 11.74 4.93
N ILE A 268 -15.92 11.48 4.25
CA ILE A 268 -14.91 10.52 4.67
C ILE A 268 -13.76 11.27 5.32
N GLN A 269 -13.24 10.72 6.41
CA GLN A 269 -12.03 11.21 7.07
C GLN A 269 -10.95 10.14 7.04
N LEU A 270 -9.83 10.43 6.38
CA LEU A 270 -8.62 9.61 6.45
C LEU A 270 -7.64 10.28 7.41
N ARG A 271 -7.27 9.56 8.47
CA ARG A 271 -6.30 10.02 9.48
C ARG A 271 -4.97 9.30 9.29
N VAL A 272 -3.91 10.08 9.23
CA VAL A 272 -2.51 9.64 9.21
C VAL A 272 -1.86 10.09 10.50
N ILE A 273 -1.41 9.13 11.32
CA ILE A 273 -0.63 9.40 12.53
C ILE A 273 0.78 8.88 12.28
N TYR A 274 1.77 9.77 12.36
CA TYR A 274 3.18 9.40 12.26
C TYR A 274 3.92 9.93 13.48
N MET A 275 4.69 9.07 14.12
CA MET A 275 5.57 9.46 15.21
C MET A 275 6.99 9.04 14.91
N GLU A 276 7.82 9.97 14.44
CA GLU A 276 9.25 9.77 14.25
C GLU A 276 9.95 9.38 15.56
N SER A 277 9.47 9.85 16.71
CA SER A 277 10.06 9.54 18.01
C SER A 277 10.08 8.05 18.36
N ILE A 278 9.08 7.30 17.86
CA ILE A 278 8.91 5.86 18.13
C ILE A 278 8.80 5.03 16.85
N ASP A 279 9.14 5.62 15.70
CA ASP A 279 9.11 4.97 14.39
C ASP A 279 7.72 4.39 14.03
N LEU A 280 6.63 5.04 14.45
CA LEU A 280 5.27 4.52 14.29
C LEU A 280 4.53 5.19 13.13
N LEU A 281 3.84 4.39 12.31
CA LEU A 281 2.81 4.84 11.37
C LEU A 281 1.49 4.13 11.66
N LYS A 282 0.41 4.91 11.75
CA LYS A 282 -0.96 4.40 11.86
C LYS A 282 -1.88 5.16 10.92
N LEU A 283 -2.73 4.42 10.20
CA LEU A 283 -3.75 4.95 9.33
C LEU A 283 -5.12 4.50 9.81
N ASP A 284 -6.03 5.45 9.96
CA ASP A 284 -7.43 5.17 10.30
C ASP A 284 -8.37 5.85 9.31
N ILE A 285 -9.57 5.29 9.15
CA ILE A 285 -10.64 5.89 8.36
C ILE A 285 -11.93 6.00 9.15
N CYS A 286 -12.68 7.06 8.92
CA CYS A 286 -14.05 7.23 9.39
C CYS A 286 -14.95 7.56 8.20
N TYR A 287 -16.06 6.83 8.06
CA TYR A 287 -17.01 7.00 6.95
C TYR A 287 -18.20 7.92 7.29
N GLU A 288 -18.41 8.21 8.58
CA GLU A 288 -19.51 9.06 9.04
C GLU A 288 -19.03 10.46 9.42
N SER A 289 -19.80 11.47 9.02
CA SER A 289 -19.51 12.87 9.36
C SER A 289 -19.73 13.13 10.85
N GLY A 290 -18.68 13.01 11.65
CA GLY A 290 -18.70 13.32 13.09
C GLY A 290 -18.69 12.09 14.02
N GLY A 291 -18.48 10.89 13.48
CA GLY A 291 -18.32 9.68 14.28
C GLY A 291 -16.99 9.65 15.06
N GLU A 292 -17.01 9.07 16.26
CA GLU A 292 -15.79 8.70 17.01
C GLU A 292 -15.24 7.33 16.58
N ASP A 293 -15.94 6.63 15.68
CA ASP A 293 -15.63 5.28 15.25
C ASP A 293 -14.59 5.28 14.12
N TRP A 294 -13.33 5.38 14.55
CA TRP A 294 -12.17 5.21 13.69
C TRP A 294 -11.89 3.74 13.44
N ILE A 295 -11.86 3.35 12.16
CA ILE A 295 -11.49 2.01 11.72
C ILE A 295 -9.99 2.01 11.43
N ASN A 296 -9.23 1.17 12.13
CA ASN A 296 -7.81 0.99 11.88
C ASN A 296 -7.61 0.27 10.54
N LEU A 297 -6.93 0.95 9.62
CA LEU A 297 -6.60 0.42 8.30
C LEU A 297 -5.19 -0.16 8.25
N PHE A 298 -4.24 0.48 8.94
CA PHE A 298 -2.85 0.06 8.98
C PHE A 298 -2.18 0.54 10.25
N GLU A 299 -1.34 -0.31 10.82
CA GLU A 299 -0.52 0.02 11.97
C GLU A 299 0.82 -0.69 11.85
N GLY A 300 1.92 0.05 11.93
CA GLY A 300 3.24 -0.56 11.84
C GLY A 300 4.40 0.32 12.27
N ILE A 301 5.49 -0.31 12.68
CA ILE A 301 6.77 0.36 12.87
C ILE A 301 7.44 0.50 11.51
N ILE A 302 7.76 1.72 11.11
CA ILE A 302 8.36 2.04 9.82
C ILE A 302 9.69 2.74 10.00
N GLU A 303 10.59 2.61 9.02
CA GLU A 303 11.76 3.49 8.97
C GLU A 303 11.32 4.95 8.82
N LYS A 304 12.19 5.87 9.23
CA LYS A 304 11.92 7.30 9.19
C LYS A 304 11.48 7.76 7.80
N LEU A 305 10.38 8.50 7.74
CA LEU A 305 9.94 9.12 6.50
C LEU A 305 11.00 10.11 6.01
N PRO A 306 11.27 10.18 4.70
CA PRO A 306 12.21 11.16 4.16
C PRO A 306 11.82 12.60 4.54
N LYS A 307 12.83 13.46 4.67
CA LYS A 307 12.70 14.91 4.83
C LYS A 307 13.46 15.60 3.71
N ASN A 308 13.11 16.84 3.41
CA ASN A 308 13.89 17.64 2.48
C ASN A 308 15.33 17.76 2.99
N LYS A 309 16.32 17.39 2.17
CA LYS A 309 17.74 17.39 2.60
C LYS A 309 18.27 18.79 2.96
N LYS A 310 17.63 19.86 2.47
CA LYS A 310 18.06 21.25 2.69
C LYS A 310 17.28 21.92 3.81
N THR A 311 15.96 21.75 3.83
CA THR A 311 15.09 22.45 4.80
C THR A 311 14.69 21.60 5.98
N ASN A 312 14.89 20.28 5.92
CA ASN A 312 14.44 19.30 6.91
C ASN A 312 12.89 19.22 7.05
N GLU A 313 12.15 19.72 6.06
CA GLU A 313 10.69 19.78 6.07
C GLU A 313 10.04 18.56 5.42
N ARG A 314 8.74 18.39 5.69
CA ARG A 314 7.82 17.53 4.94
C ARG A 314 6.59 18.32 4.52
N TYR A 315 6.10 18.03 3.32
CA TYR A 315 4.99 18.72 2.70
C TYR A 315 3.79 17.79 2.59
N VAL A 316 2.64 18.26 3.08
CA VAL A 316 1.38 17.52 3.05
C VAL A 316 0.66 17.83 1.73
N GLY A 317 0.17 16.81 1.05
CA GLY A 317 -0.50 16.98 -0.24
C GLY A 317 -1.59 15.97 -0.51
N VAL A 318 -2.46 16.33 -1.46
CA VAL A 318 -3.53 15.48 -1.99
C VAL A 318 -3.58 15.66 -3.50
N SER A 319 -3.84 14.59 -4.23
CA SER A 319 -4.13 14.63 -5.66
C SER A 319 -5.24 13.65 -6.00
N ALA A 320 -5.94 13.93 -7.10
CA ALA A 320 -6.92 13.03 -7.67
C ALA A 320 -6.79 13.04 -9.20
N VAL A 321 -6.96 11.87 -9.79
CA VAL A 321 -6.99 11.64 -11.23
C VAL A 321 -8.27 10.91 -11.59
N LYS A 322 -8.83 11.29 -12.73
CA LYS A 322 -9.99 10.64 -13.33
C LYS A 322 -9.82 10.57 -14.83
N SER A 323 -10.23 9.45 -15.44
CA SER A 323 -10.42 9.38 -16.89
C SER A 323 -11.51 10.37 -17.33
N ARG A 324 -11.27 11.13 -18.40
CA ARG A 324 -12.24 12.10 -18.93
C ARG A 324 -13.54 11.47 -19.41
N GLN A 325 -13.50 10.20 -19.78
CA GLN A 325 -14.67 9.45 -20.24
C GLN A 325 -15.59 8.99 -19.09
N ARG A 326 -15.18 9.18 -17.83
CA ARG A 326 -15.93 8.71 -16.66
C ARG A 326 -16.51 9.85 -15.84
N ASN A 327 -17.73 9.62 -15.35
CA ASN A 327 -18.35 10.46 -14.32
C ASN A 327 -17.74 10.12 -12.96
N GLY A 328 -17.65 11.12 -12.09
CA GLY A 328 -17.02 11.01 -10.78
C GLY A 328 -16.40 12.35 -10.38
N ASN A 329 -16.45 12.65 -9.09
CA ASN A 329 -15.77 13.83 -8.54
C ASN A 329 -14.91 13.46 -7.33
N PHE A 330 -13.95 14.33 -7.04
CA PHE A 330 -13.23 14.35 -5.78
C PHE A 330 -13.22 15.78 -5.24
N LYS A 331 -13.74 15.93 -4.01
CA LYS A 331 -13.82 17.21 -3.31
C LYS A 331 -13.14 17.10 -1.96
N LEU A 332 -12.18 17.98 -1.71
CA LEU A 332 -11.57 18.15 -0.41
C LEU A 332 -12.35 19.19 0.40
N LEU A 333 -12.65 18.85 1.65
CA LEU A 333 -13.37 19.70 2.59
C LEU A 333 -12.45 20.30 3.65
N ASN A 334 -11.42 19.56 4.07
CA ASN A 334 -10.50 20.02 5.10
C ASN A 334 -9.22 19.17 5.10
N ILE A 335 -8.10 19.80 5.45
CA ILE A 335 -6.87 19.14 5.89
C ILE A 335 -6.55 19.72 7.27
N LYS A 336 -6.59 18.90 8.30
CA LYS A 336 -6.21 19.31 9.65
C LYS A 336 -4.93 18.59 10.03
N THR A 337 -3.85 19.35 10.21
CA THR A 337 -2.58 18.82 10.69
C THR A 337 -2.33 19.33 12.11
N SER A 338 -2.09 18.40 13.03
CA SER A 338 -1.70 18.66 14.40
C SER A 338 -0.33 18.04 14.66
N GLU A 339 0.55 18.77 15.31
CA GLU A 339 1.85 18.28 15.75
C GLU A 339 1.81 17.94 17.23
N PHE A 340 2.62 16.97 17.64
CA PHE A 340 2.70 16.54 19.01
C PHE A 340 3.95 17.10 19.66
N HIS A 341 3.76 17.89 20.70
CA HIS A 341 4.86 18.53 21.44
C HIS A 341 4.62 18.44 22.94
N ILE A 342 5.69 18.51 23.73
CA ILE A 342 5.59 18.67 25.19
C ILE A 342 5.26 20.13 25.55
N ASP A 343 5.85 21.07 24.82
CA ASP A 343 5.68 22.51 24.99
C ASP A 343 5.46 23.14 23.61
N GLU A 344 4.53 24.09 23.52
CA GLU A 344 4.18 24.82 22.29
C GLU A 344 5.34 25.68 21.76
N ASN A 345 6.34 25.98 22.61
CA ASN A 345 7.50 26.78 22.21
C ASN A 345 8.68 25.95 21.69
N ASN A 346 8.61 24.62 21.75
CA ASN A 346 9.76 23.74 21.51
C ASN A 346 9.52 22.80 20.30
N ASN A 347 9.13 23.39 19.16
CA ASN A 347 8.66 22.66 17.96
C ASN A 347 9.71 21.75 17.30
N ASN A 348 11.00 21.91 17.65
CA ASN A 348 12.09 21.21 16.96
C ASN A 348 12.66 20.02 17.75
N GLU A 349 12.15 19.75 18.95
CA GLU A 349 12.63 18.63 19.77
C GLU A 349 11.70 17.43 19.66
N LEU A 350 12.27 16.28 19.29
CA LEU A 350 11.56 15.01 19.30
C LEU A 350 11.07 14.66 20.70
N ILE A 351 9.85 14.13 20.78
CA ILE A 351 9.27 13.68 22.03
C ILE A 351 10.13 12.54 22.62
N PRO A 352 10.48 12.58 23.91
CA PRO A 352 11.09 11.46 24.60
C PRO A 352 10.27 10.19 24.41
N LYS A 353 10.94 9.09 24.01
CA LYS A 353 10.28 7.83 23.62
C LYS A 353 9.20 7.40 24.61
N GLU A 354 9.50 7.40 25.91
CA GLU A 354 8.55 6.99 26.95
C GLU A 354 7.25 7.82 26.95
N GLN A 355 7.36 9.14 26.77
CA GLN A 355 6.21 10.04 26.69
C GLN A 355 5.43 9.83 25.38
N ALA A 356 6.11 9.58 24.26
CA ALA A 356 5.48 9.24 22.99
C ALA A 356 4.69 7.92 23.08
N LYS A 357 5.26 6.89 23.71
CA LYS A 357 4.56 5.61 23.94
C LYS A 357 3.31 5.81 24.79
N LEU A 358 3.45 6.53 25.91
CA LEU A 358 2.34 6.81 26.82
C LEU A 358 1.24 7.64 26.15
N PHE A 359 1.62 8.59 25.29
CA PHE A 359 0.67 9.38 24.49
C PHE A 359 -0.16 8.50 23.56
N ILE A 360 0.48 7.63 22.76
CA ILE A 360 -0.22 6.73 21.83
C ILE A 360 -1.13 5.74 22.56
N GLU A 361 -0.64 5.13 23.64
CA GLU A 361 -1.43 4.19 24.44
C GLU A 361 -2.66 4.84 25.07
N ARG A 362 -2.55 6.09 25.52
CA ARG A 362 -3.64 6.79 26.21
C ARG A 362 -4.63 7.45 25.25
N ILE A 363 -4.15 8.13 24.22
CA ILE A 363 -4.99 8.91 23.30
C ILE A 363 -5.60 8.02 22.22
N TYR A 364 -4.80 7.12 21.62
CA TYR A 364 -5.23 6.28 20.51
C TYR A 364 -5.55 4.83 20.92
N ARG A 365 -5.52 4.53 22.23
CA ARG A 365 -5.84 3.22 22.83
C ARG A 365 -5.08 2.06 22.18
N MET A 366 -3.85 2.33 21.74
CA MET A 366 -3.04 1.42 20.95
C MET A 366 -1.90 0.88 21.79
N LYS A 367 -1.70 -0.45 21.79
CA LYS A 367 -0.49 -1.05 22.36
C LYS A 367 0.57 -1.11 21.27
N LEU A 368 1.77 -0.62 21.58
CA LEU A 368 2.83 -0.63 20.58
C LEU A 368 3.17 -2.06 20.17
N PRO A 369 3.19 -2.36 18.86
CA PRO A 369 3.56 -3.68 18.38
C PRO A 369 5.02 -3.95 18.76
N SER A 370 5.29 -5.13 19.30
CA SER A 370 6.64 -5.58 19.57
C SER A 370 7.41 -5.67 18.24
N ARG A 371 8.63 -5.13 18.20
CA ARG A 371 9.47 -5.09 16.99
C ARG A 371 9.72 -6.47 16.36
N SER A 372 9.49 -7.55 17.12
CA SER A 372 9.58 -8.95 16.68
C SER A 372 8.33 -9.49 15.95
N THR A 373 7.24 -8.74 15.89
CA THR A 373 5.95 -9.19 15.29
C THR A 373 5.79 -8.70 13.84
N PHE A 374 6.70 -7.87 13.35
CA PHE A 374 6.73 -7.55 11.93
C PHE A 374 7.41 -8.70 11.19
N PRO A 375 6.82 -9.19 10.07
CA PRO A 375 7.62 -9.94 9.13
C PRO A 375 8.83 -9.05 8.77
N ASN A 376 10.02 -9.65 8.68
CA ASN A 376 11.13 -8.98 8.01
C ASN A 376 10.61 -8.58 6.62
N ILE A 377 10.18 -7.32 6.46
CA ILE A 377 9.87 -6.75 5.15
C ILE A 377 11.23 -6.60 4.51
N GLN A 378 11.69 -7.71 3.91
CA GLN A 378 12.82 -7.74 3.03
C GLN A 378 12.54 -6.64 2.02
N LYS A 379 13.45 -5.65 1.94
CA LYS A 379 13.63 -4.94 0.70
C LYS A 379 13.68 -6.04 -0.37
N ASN A 380 12.77 -6.02 -1.34
CA ASN A 380 12.94 -6.78 -2.56
C ASN A 380 14.10 -6.15 -3.36
N THR A 381 15.28 -6.12 -2.74
CA THR A 381 16.55 -6.02 -3.39
C THR A 381 16.93 -7.46 -3.71
N GLU A 382 16.66 -7.84 -4.96
CA GLU A 382 17.29 -8.93 -5.69
C GLU A 382 16.87 -10.37 -5.30
N ASN A 383 16.28 -11.10 -6.27
CA ASN A 383 16.66 -12.48 -6.68
C ASN A 383 15.53 -13.33 -7.32
N GLY A 384 14.25 -12.94 -7.26
CA GLY A 384 13.14 -13.75 -7.80
C GLY A 384 13.03 -13.81 -9.33
N ALA A 385 13.26 -12.68 -10.01
CA ALA A 385 13.19 -12.62 -11.47
C ALA A 385 14.45 -13.23 -12.12
N ILE A 386 15.64 -12.97 -11.59
CA ILE A 386 16.90 -13.42 -12.19
C ILE A 386 17.05 -14.95 -12.09
N ILE A 387 16.69 -15.57 -10.96
CA ILE A 387 16.76 -17.04 -10.80
C ILE A 387 15.68 -17.75 -11.65
N SER A 388 14.48 -17.17 -11.78
CA SER A 388 13.43 -17.76 -12.62
C SER A 388 13.69 -17.59 -14.12
N ILE A 389 14.32 -16.49 -14.53
CA ILE A 389 14.74 -16.25 -15.92
C ILE A 389 15.94 -17.14 -16.26
N ILE A 390 16.96 -17.24 -15.39
CA ILE A 390 18.11 -18.13 -15.60
C ILE A 390 17.66 -19.61 -15.64
N GLY A 391 16.74 -20.03 -14.75
CA GLY A 391 16.19 -21.38 -14.76
C GLY A 391 15.41 -21.71 -16.03
N LYS A 392 14.57 -20.78 -16.51
CA LYS A 392 13.83 -20.93 -17.77
C LYS A 392 14.77 -20.93 -18.99
N PHE A 393 15.82 -20.12 -18.97
CA PHE A 393 16.82 -20.06 -20.04
C PHE A 393 17.70 -21.31 -20.09
N LEU A 394 18.13 -21.84 -18.93
CA LEU A 394 18.87 -23.11 -18.84
C LEU A 394 18.01 -24.29 -19.31
N HIS A 395 16.72 -24.31 -18.96
CA HIS A 395 15.82 -25.37 -19.43
C HIS A 395 15.62 -25.31 -20.94
N LEU A 396 15.52 -24.11 -21.52
CA LEU A 396 15.44 -23.92 -22.97
C LEU A 396 16.72 -24.41 -23.66
N ILE A 397 17.90 -24.02 -23.16
CA ILE A 397 19.21 -24.46 -23.67
C ILE A 397 19.33 -25.99 -23.61
N TRP A 398 18.90 -26.61 -22.51
CA TRP A 398 18.93 -28.06 -22.35
C TRP A 398 18.07 -28.78 -23.41
N LYS A 399 16.87 -28.26 -23.71
CA LYS A 399 16.02 -28.81 -24.77
C LYS A 399 16.63 -28.65 -26.17
N TRP A 400 17.32 -27.54 -26.44
CA TRP A 400 18.03 -27.37 -27.70
C TRP A 400 19.22 -28.32 -27.85
N ILE A 401 19.96 -28.59 -26.77
CA ILE A 401 21.05 -29.58 -26.78
C ILE A 401 20.51 -30.98 -27.07
N GLU A 402 19.40 -31.38 -26.44
CA GLU A 402 18.74 -32.66 -26.71
C GLU A 402 18.31 -32.77 -28.17
N TYR A 403 17.68 -31.73 -28.72
CA TYR A 403 17.26 -31.71 -30.13
C TYR A 403 18.45 -31.80 -31.10
N ILE A 404 19.52 -31.04 -30.86
CA ILE A 404 20.75 -31.08 -31.66
C ILE A 404 21.40 -32.46 -31.59
N SER A 405 21.43 -33.09 -30.42
CA SER A 405 21.98 -34.45 -30.25
C SER A 405 21.23 -35.48 -31.09
N ILE A 406 19.90 -35.39 -31.16
CA ILE A 406 19.06 -36.26 -32.00
C ILE A 406 19.39 -36.06 -33.47
N ILE A 407 19.53 -34.80 -33.92
CA ILE A 407 19.92 -34.49 -35.31
C ILE A 407 21.29 -35.06 -35.65
N ILE A 408 22.28 -34.94 -34.74
CA ILE A 408 23.62 -35.50 -34.93
C ILE A 408 23.55 -37.02 -35.04
N ILE A 409 22.77 -37.70 -34.20
CA ILE A 409 22.60 -39.16 -34.26
C ILE A 409 21.98 -39.56 -35.61
N ILE A 410 20.92 -38.89 -36.05
CA ILE A 410 20.29 -39.14 -37.36
C ILE A 410 21.31 -38.91 -38.49
N TYR A 411 22.08 -37.84 -38.42
CA TYR A 411 23.13 -37.54 -39.40
C TYR A 411 24.20 -38.64 -39.43
N LEU A 412 24.71 -39.10 -38.29
CA LEU A 412 25.67 -40.18 -38.21
C LEU A 412 25.11 -41.49 -38.77
N VAL A 413 23.85 -41.81 -38.49
CA VAL A 413 23.17 -42.98 -39.07
C VAL A 413 23.07 -42.86 -40.58
N THR A 414 22.67 -41.70 -41.11
CA THR A 414 22.58 -41.50 -42.57
C THR A 414 23.94 -41.60 -43.26
N VAL A 415 25.00 -41.03 -42.66
CA VAL A 415 26.38 -41.18 -43.14
C VAL A 415 26.81 -42.64 -43.09
N TYR A 416 26.55 -43.33 -41.98
CA TYR A 416 26.87 -44.75 -41.82
C TYR A 416 26.19 -45.60 -42.89
N VAL A 417 24.89 -45.40 -43.13
CA VAL A 417 24.14 -46.09 -44.20
C VAL A 417 24.74 -45.76 -45.57
N ARG A 418 25.10 -44.49 -45.83
CA ARG A 418 25.69 -44.06 -47.11
C ARG A 418 27.05 -44.68 -47.36
N VAL A 419 27.92 -44.71 -46.34
CA VAL A 419 29.25 -45.32 -46.36
C VAL A 419 29.13 -46.83 -46.55
N THR A 420 28.27 -47.49 -45.78
CA THR A 420 28.01 -48.93 -45.87
C THR A 420 27.49 -49.30 -47.27
N LYS A 421 26.53 -48.55 -47.82
CA LYS A 421 26.01 -48.74 -49.18
C LYS A 421 27.08 -48.50 -50.25
N ARG A 422 27.99 -47.53 -50.05
CA ARG A 422 29.13 -47.27 -50.95
C ARG A 422 30.15 -48.41 -50.90
N HIS A 423 30.47 -48.93 -49.72
CA HIS A 423 31.34 -50.10 -49.56
C HIS A 423 30.71 -51.36 -50.17
N LEU A 424 29.40 -51.58 -49.98
CA LEU A 424 28.68 -52.68 -50.64
C LEU A 424 28.71 -52.55 -52.17
N ARG A 425 28.45 -51.35 -52.71
CA ARG A 425 28.53 -51.10 -54.17
C ARG A 425 29.94 -51.30 -54.73
N ARG A 426 30.99 -50.90 -54.00
CA ARG A 426 32.39 -51.16 -54.38
C ARG A 426 32.74 -52.66 -54.32
N LYS A 427 32.24 -53.39 -53.32
CA LYS A 427 32.42 -54.85 -53.20
C LYS A 427 31.71 -55.58 -54.35
N ASN A 428 30.51 -55.15 -54.73
CA ASN A 428 29.76 -55.75 -55.85
C ASN A 428 30.38 -55.40 -57.22
N ARG A 429 30.92 -54.18 -57.42
CA ARG A 429 31.65 -53.83 -58.65
C ARG A 429 33.02 -54.50 -58.78
N ARG A 430 33.66 -54.90 -57.68
CA ARG A 430 34.91 -55.70 -57.69
C ARG A 430 34.69 -57.20 -57.82
N LYS A 431 33.45 -57.68 -57.69
CA LYS A 431 33.08 -59.09 -57.93
C LYS A 431 32.53 -59.36 -59.33
N SER A 432 32.30 -58.33 -60.16
CA SER A 432 31.71 -58.50 -61.50
C SER A 432 32.62 -58.07 -62.66
N VAL A 433 33.90 -57.75 -62.42
CA VAL A 433 34.90 -57.54 -63.48
C VAL A 433 36.21 -58.15 -63.02
N GLY A 434 36.40 -59.41 -63.44
CA GLY A 434 37.51 -60.29 -63.08
C GLY A 434 37.16 -61.71 -63.52
N LEU A 435 36.83 -61.83 -64.81
CA LEU A 435 36.67 -63.10 -65.52
C LEU A 435 37.98 -63.32 -66.30
N LEU A 436 38.40 -64.60 -66.40
CA LEU A 436 39.37 -65.21 -67.34
C LEU A 436 40.84 -65.31 -66.89
N PRO A 437 41.65 -66.24 -67.45
CA PRO A 437 41.34 -67.62 -67.88
C PRO A 437 42.45 -68.62 -67.45
N MET A 438 42.10 -69.90 -67.28
CA MET A 438 42.83 -71.07 -67.81
C MET A 438 41.88 -72.25 -67.86
#